data_AF-A0A613JSK2-F1
#
_entry.id   AF-A0A613JSK2-F1
#
_cell.length_a   1.000
_cell.length_b   1.000
_cell.length_c   1.000
_cell.angle_alpha   90.00
_cell.angle_beta   90.00
_cell.angle_gamma   90.00
#
_symmetry.space_group_name_H-M   'P 1'
#
loop_
_entity.id
_entity.type
_entity.pdbx_description
1 polymer ?
#
loop_
_entity_poly.entity_id
_entity_poly.type
_entity_poly.pdbx_seq_one_letter_code
_entity_poly.pdbx_strand_id
1 'polypeptide(L)'
;TAPGFFDYSRAFNFKPLNINAKICNNVYIKSLWIYKQQMDIKTFVIFEFNKNPADSLDEKTAMFISFKTKDGKIINADVDKKTFQIDGRWLSGRAINDIDSNELESITSGTWDVRTGARTNENITEIIK
;
A
#
# COMPACT_ATOMS: atom_id res chain seq x y z
N THR A 1 -9.58 -3.90 -11.72
CA THR A 1 -8.90 -5.06 -12.33
C THR A 1 -9.01 -6.21 -11.36
N ALA A 2 -9.38 -7.41 -11.80
CA ALA A 2 -9.36 -8.56 -10.91
C ALA A 2 -7.93 -8.75 -10.36
N PRO A 3 -7.76 -9.03 -9.06
CA PRO A 3 -6.44 -9.04 -8.40
C PRO A 3 -5.41 -9.99 -9.03
N GLY A 4 -5.86 -11.04 -9.75
CA GLY A 4 -5.00 -12.00 -10.45
C GLY A 4 -4.36 -11.51 -11.77
N PHE A 5 -4.65 -10.28 -12.21
CA PHE A 5 -4.09 -9.71 -13.46
C PHE A 5 -3.24 -8.44 -13.22
N PHE A 6 -2.79 -8.21 -11.99
CA PHE A 6 -1.90 -7.09 -11.68
C PHE A 6 -0.46 -7.45 -12.07
N ASP A 7 0.22 -6.56 -12.80
CA ASP A 7 1.63 -6.76 -13.16
C ASP A 7 2.54 -6.41 -11.98
N TYR A 8 3.08 -7.43 -11.33
CA TYR A 8 4.02 -7.30 -10.22
C TYR A 8 5.49 -7.26 -10.65
N SER A 9 5.81 -7.30 -11.95
CA SER A 9 7.19 -7.31 -12.45
C SER A 9 8.05 -6.17 -11.91
N ARG A 10 7.43 -5.01 -11.61
CA ARG A 10 8.10 -3.87 -10.98
C ARG A 10 8.72 -4.19 -9.62
N ALA A 11 8.10 -5.06 -8.83
CA ALA A 11 8.61 -5.45 -7.51
C ALA A 11 9.89 -6.30 -7.57
N PHE A 12 10.18 -6.91 -8.72
CA PHE A 12 11.32 -7.82 -8.93
C PHE A 12 12.44 -7.17 -9.75
N ASN A 13 12.11 -6.22 -10.62
CA ASN A 13 13.07 -5.62 -11.55
C ASN A 13 13.57 -4.23 -11.10
N PHE A 14 13.00 -3.64 -10.04
CA PHE A 14 13.31 -2.27 -9.61
C PHE A 14 13.49 -2.15 -8.09
N LYS A 15 14.30 -1.17 -7.68
CA LYS A 15 14.55 -0.88 -6.26
C LYS A 15 13.29 -0.33 -5.58
N PRO A 16 12.88 -0.86 -4.41
CA PRO A 16 11.75 -0.32 -3.66
C PRO A 16 12.09 0.98 -2.94
N LEU A 17 11.04 1.69 -2.51
CA LEU A 17 11.10 2.58 -1.37
C LEU A 17 10.85 1.77 -0.09
N ASN A 18 11.81 1.75 0.83
CA ASN A 18 11.66 1.08 2.13
C ASN A 18 10.98 2.02 3.13
N ILE A 19 9.90 1.57 3.77
CA ILE A 19 9.01 2.47 4.54
C ILE A 19 8.64 1.96 5.94
N ASN A 20 8.60 0.64 6.17
CA ASN A 20 8.20 0.05 7.46
C ASN A 20 6.90 0.63 8.06
N ALA A 21 5.87 0.84 7.23
CA ALA A 21 4.62 1.48 7.66
C ALA A 21 3.70 0.48 8.37
N LYS A 22 3.38 0.75 9.64
CA LYS A 22 2.54 -0.14 10.47
C LYS A 22 1.07 -0.07 10.06
N ILE A 23 0.41 -1.22 9.96
CA ILE A 23 -1.04 -1.31 9.77
C ILE A 23 -1.72 -1.59 11.12
N CYS A 24 -1.49 -2.77 11.67
CA CYS A 24 -2.04 -3.20 12.96
C CYS A 24 -1.22 -4.40 13.46
N ASN A 25 -1.26 -4.68 14.76
CA ASN A 25 -0.56 -5.84 15.34
C ASN A 25 0.90 -5.91 14.84
N ASN A 26 1.28 -7.07 14.28
CA ASN A 26 2.57 -7.33 13.63
C ASN A 26 2.47 -7.31 12.09
N VAL A 27 1.44 -6.67 11.51
CA VAL A 27 1.30 -6.45 10.06
C VAL A 27 1.84 -5.07 9.72
N TYR A 28 2.77 -5.02 8.78
CA TYR A 28 3.34 -3.77 8.27
C TYR A 28 3.73 -3.89 6.80
N ILE A 29 3.81 -2.73 6.15
CA ILE A 29 4.32 -2.60 4.79
C ILE A 29 5.83 -2.42 4.88
N LYS A 30 6.58 -3.37 4.33
CA LYS A 30 8.05 -3.33 4.27
C LYS A 30 8.52 -2.25 3.29
N SER A 31 7.94 -2.30 2.10
CA SER A 31 8.41 -1.61 0.91
C SER A 31 7.25 -1.31 -0.03
N LEU A 32 7.44 -0.30 -0.88
CA LEU A 32 6.52 -0.02 -1.98
C LEU A 32 7.25 0.36 -3.26
N TRP A 33 6.54 0.27 -4.38
CA TRP A 33 6.96 0.75 -5.70
C TRP A 33 5.84 1.59 -6.28
N ILE A 34 6.12 2.85 -6.61
CA ILE A 34 5.22 3.73 -7.37
C ILE A 34 5.78 3.85 -8.78
N TYR A 35 4.95 3.63 -9.80
CA TYR A 35 5.37 3.74 -11.19
C TYR A 35 4.21 4.13 -12.10
N LYS A 36 4.54 4.76 -13.23
CA LYS A 36 3.60 5.00 -14.32
C LYS A 36 3.63 3.83 -15.31
N GLN A 37 2.45 3.44 -15.81
CA GLN A 37 2.35 2.55 -16.96
C GLN A 37 2.83 3.30 -18.21
N GLN A 38 3.38 2.57 -19.20
CA GLN A 38 3.80 3.18 -20.47
C GLN A 38 2.70 4.08 -21.03
N MET A 39 3.09 5.25 -21.54
CA MET A 39 2.23 6.36 -21.99
C MET A 39 1.61 7.24 -20.89
N ASP A 40 2.05 7.11 -19.63
CA ASP A 40 1.70 8.00 -18.50
C ASP A 40 0.20 8.11 -18.17
N ILE A 41 -0.62 7.16 -18.65
CA ILE A 41 -2.08 7.19 -18.51
C ILE A 41 -2.50 6.87 -17.07
N LYS A 42 -1.72 6.03 -16.35
CA LYS A 42 -2.06 5.56 -15.00
C LYS A 42 -0.83 5.38 -14.13
N THR A 43 -0.96 5.82 -12.89
CA THR A 43 0.02 5.58 -11.81
C THR A 43 -0.42 4.40 -10.97
N PHE A 44 0.51 3.53 -10.67
CA PHE A 44 0.31 2.31 -9.91
C PHE A 44 1.19 2.30 -8.68
N VAL A 45 0.72 1.63 -7.64
CA VAL A 45 1.51 1.28 -6.47
C VAL A 45 1.45 -0.22 -6.23
N ILE A 46 2.59 -0.80 -5.86
CA ILE A 46 2.69 -2.13 -5.29
C ILE A 46 3.19 -1.98 -3.87
N PHE A 47 2.57 -2.70 -2.94
CA PHE A 47 2.99 -2.83 -1.56
C PHE A 47 3.52 -4.24 -1.32
N GLU A 48 4.64 -4.33 -0.61
CA GLU A 48 5.12 -5.57 -0.02
C GLU A 48 4.84 -5.55 1.48
N PHE A 49 4.07 -6.55 1.93
CA PHE A 49 3.77 -6.76 3.34
C PHE A 49 4.73 -7.80 3.93
N ASN A 50 4.91 -7.73 5.25
CA ASN A 50 5.72 -8.73 5.95
C ASN A 50 5.06 -10.12 6.02
N LYS A 51 3.74 -10.18 5.94
CA LYS A 51 2.90 -11.38 5.90
C LYS A 51 1.57 -11.04 5.24
N ASN A 52 0.75 -12.04 4.91
CA ASN A 52 -0.59 -11.81 4.40
C ASN A 52 -1.48 -11.13 5.46
N PRO A 53 -1.97 -9.90 5.23
CA PRO A 53 -2.82 -9.21 6.20
C PRO A 53 -4.13 -9.95 6.50
N ALA A 54 -4.69 -10.66 5.51
CA ALA A 54 -5.91 -11.45 5.68
C ALA A 54 -5.79 -12.56 6.75
N ASP A 55 -4.58 -13.04 7.04
CA ASP A 55 -4.37 -14.06 8.08
C ASP A 55 -4.38 -13.47 9.50
N SER A 56 -4.34 -12.14 9.62
CA SER A 56 -4.28 -11.41 10.91
C SER A 56 -5.46 -10.47 11.13
N LEU A 57 -6.35 -10.33 10.15
CA LEU A 57 -7.49 -9.42 10.16
C LEU A 57 -8.78 -10.21 9.97
N ASP A 58 -9.76 -10.02 10.86
CA ASP A 58 -11.07 -10.63 10.70
C ASP A 58 -11.81 -10.09 9.46
N GLU A 59 -12.90 -10.77 9.08
CA GLU A 59 -13.71 -10.40 7.90
C GLU A 59 -14.30 -8.98 7.98
N LYS A 60 -14.56 -8.48 9.19
CA LYS A 60 -15.19 -7.19 9.46
C LYS A 60 -14.17 -6.05 9.56
N THR A 61 -12.89 -6.34 9.38
CA THR A 61 -11.81 -5.37 9.40
C THR A 61 -11.26 -5.18 7.99
N ALA A 62 -11.21 -3.93 7.55
CA ALA A 62 -10.54 -3.51 6.34
C ALA A 62 -9.30 -2.68 6.67
N MET A 63 -8.37 -2.59 5.71
CA MET A 63 -7.20 -1.73 5.84
C MET A 63 -7.47 -0.40 5.14
N PHE A 64 -6.80 0.65 5.60
CA PHE A 64 -6.67 1.88 4.84
C PHE A 64 -5.20 2.28 4.76
N ILE A 65 -4.84 2.88 3.63
CA ILE A 65 -3.50 3.37 3.31
C ILE A 65 -3.70 4.65 2.49
N SER A 66 -3.13 5.76 2.95
CA SER A 66 -3.13 7.01 2.21
C SER A 66 -1.75 7.64 2.20
N PHE A 67 -1.43 8.28 1.09
CA PHE A 67 -0.18 8.99 0.89
C PHE A 67 -0.42 10.48 1.10
N LYS A 68 0.43 11.11 1.90
CA LYS A 68 0.55 12.56 1.96
C LYS A 68 1.75 12.95 1.12
N THR A 69 1.55 13.91 0.23
CA THR A 69 2.61 14.52 -0.57
C THR A 69 3.09 15.81 0.08
N LYS A 70 4.29 16.25 -0.26
CA LYS A 70 4.93 17.46 0.29
C LYS A 70 4.11 18.74 0.10
N ASP A 71 3.29 18.80 -0.95
CA ASP A 71 2.37 19.91 -1.21
C ASP A 71 1.07 19.86 -0.38
N GLY A 72 0.92 18.82 0.45
CA GLY A 72 -0.24 18.58 1.31
C GLY A 72 -1.35 17.75 0.69
N LYS A 73 -1.27 17.35 -0.59
CA LYS A 73 -2.29 16.49 -1.22
C LYS A 73 -2.29 15.10 -0.60
N ILE A 74 -3.49 14.60 -0.33
CA ILE A 74 -3.74 13.23 0.18
C ILE A 74 -4.26 12.35 -0.96
N ILE A 75 -3.65 11.19 -1.12
CA ILE A 75 -4.00 10.20 -2.16
C ILE A 75 -4.40 8.90 -1.49
N ASN A 76 -5.62 8.42 -1.77
CA ASN A 76 -6.07 7.11 -1.32
C ASN A 76 -5.30 5.99 -2.06
N ALA A 77 -4.72 5.08 -1.30
CA ALA A 77 -3.93 3.95 -1.77
C ALA A 77 -4.33 2.62 -1.09
N ASP A 78 -5.55 2.53 -0.56
CA ASP A 78 -6.10 1.33 0.08
C ASP A 78 -5.99 0.09 -0.82
N VAL A 79 -5.48 -1.02 -0.32
CA VAL A 79 -5.52 -2.30 -1.05
C VAL A 79 -6.31 -3.33 -0.26
N ASP A 80 -6.79 -4.36 -0.95
CA ASP A 80 -7.40 -5.51 -0.29
C ASP A 80 -6.42 -6.14 0.71
N LYS A 81 -6.95 -6.59 1.85
CA LYS A 81 -6.17 -7.32 2.86
C LYS A 81 -5.63 -8.67 2.37
N LYS A 82 -6.25 -9.23 1.33
CA LYS A 82 -5.76 -10.45 0.70
C LYS A 82 -4.61 -10.10 -0.24
N THR A 83 -3.41 -10.56 0.11
CA THR A 83 -2.21 -10.41 -0.71
C THR A 83 -1.91 -11.70 -1.47
N PHE A 84 -1.04 -11.61 -2.48
CA PHE A 84 -0.55 -12.75 -3.24
C PHE A 84 0.88 -13.05 -2.84
N GLN A 85 1.19 -14.32 -2.59
CA GLN A 85 2.56 -14.75 -2.41
C GLN A 85 3.20 -14.99 -3.77
N ILE A 86 4.21 -14.18 -4.11
CA ILE A 86 4.96 -14.30 -5.36
C ILE A 86 6.44 -14.30 -5.00
N ASP A 87 7.13 -15.39 -5.29
CA ASP A 87 8.57 -15.57 -5.01
C ASP A 87 8.94 -15.16 -3.56
N GLY A 88 8.17 -15.67 -2.59
CA GLY A 88 8.37 -15.42 -1.17
C GLY A 88 7.90 -14.04 -0.65
N ARG A 89 7.37 -13.16 -1.51
CA ARG A 89 6.89 -11.83 -1.12
C ARG A 89 5.37 -11.76 -1.09
N TRP A 90 4.81 -11.10 -0.08
CA TRP A 90 3.36 -10.85 0.03
C TRP A 90 3.02 -9.51 -0.61
N LEU A 91 2.45 -9.56 -1.81
CA LEU A 91 2.23 -8.38 -2.64
C LEU A 91 0.75 -8.06 -2.82
N SER A 92 0.44 -6.77 -2.83
CA SER A 92 -0.84 -6.25 -3.33
C SER A 92 -0.61 -4.93 -4.04
N GLY A 93 -1.38 -4.64 -5.07
CA GLY A 93 -1.16 -3.47 -5.91
C GLY A 93 -2.47 -2.88 -6.40
N ARG A 94 -2.42 -1.59 -6.74
CA ARG A 94 -3.57 -0.86 -7.30
C ARG A 94 -3.15 0.30 -8.17
N ALA A 95 -4.09 0.79 -8.96
CA ALA A 95 -3.99 2.12 -9.55
C ALA A 95 -4.30 3.20 -8.48
N ILE A 96 -3.58 4.31 -8.56
CA ILE A 96 -3.74 5.48 -7.70
C ILE A 96 -3.78 6.76 -8.56
N ASN A 97 -4.22 7.86 -7.94
CA ASN A 97 -4.08 9.17 -8.55
C ASN A 97 -2.61 9.52 -8.72
N ASP A 98 -2.32 10.35 -9.73
CA ASP A 98 -0.93 10.64 -10.11
C ASP A 98 -0.12 11.27 -8.96
N ILE A 99 1.09 10.74 -8.79
CA ILE A 99 2.11 11.10 -7.80
C ILE A 99 3.49 10.65 -8.28
N ASP A 100 4.49 11.50 -8.13
CA ASP A 100 5.90 11.08 -8.16
C ASP A 100 6.28 10.57 -6.77
N SER A 101 6.90 9.40 -6.72
CA SER A 101 7.54 8.86 -5.51
C SER A 101 8.43 9.86 -4.75
N ASN A 102 9.03 10.82 -5.47
CA ASN A 102 9.84 11.89 -4.90
C ASN A 102 9.05 12.90 -4.04
N GLU A 103 7.76 13.04 -4.33
CA GLU A 103 6.84 13.93 -3.63
C GLU A 103 6.17 13.29 -2.42
N LEU A 104 6.32 11.98 -2.23
CA LEU A 104 5.79 11.29 -1.05
C LEU A 104 6.50 11.79 0.23
N GLU A 105 5.72 12.35 1.15
CA GLU A 105 6.15 12.88 2.46
C GLU A 105 5.90 11.84 3.55
N SER A 106 4.67 11.32 3.65
CA SER A 106 4.31 10.33 4.66
C SER A 106 3.21 9.39 4.20
N ILE A 107 3.06 8.28 4.93
CA ILE A 107 2.01 7.29 4.74
C ILE A 107 1.19 7.22 6.02
N THR A 108 -0.11 7.46 5.90
CA THR A 108 -1.07 7.17 6.96
C THR A 108 -1.70 5.82 6.68
N SER A 109 -1.66 4.91 7.66
CA SER A 109 -2.20 3.57 7.50
C SER A 109 -2.80 3.02 8.77
N GLY A 110 -3.72 2.09 8.64
CA GLY A 110 -4.41 1.49 9.77
C GLY A 110 -5.52 0.56 9.34
N THR A 111 -6.47 0.34 10.25
CA THR A 111 -7.63 -0.50 10.04
C THR A 111 -8.93 0.25 10.25
N TRP A 112 -10.04 -0.24 9.72
CA TRP A 112 -11.37 0.26 10.04
C TRP A 112 -12.39 -0.87 10.09
N ASP A 113 -13.39 -0.73 10.97
CA ASP A 113 -14.50 -1.68 11.06
C ASP A 113 -15.48 -1.40 9.92
N VAL A 114 -15.68 -2.40 9.05
CA VAL A 114 -16.48 -2.30 7.84
C VAL A 114 -17.96 -1.99 8.12
N ARG A 115 -18.44 -2.31 9.32
CA ARG A 115 -19.84 -2.10 9.73
C ARG A 115 -20.08 -0.69 10.24
N THR A 116 -19.11 -0.10 10.93
CA THR A 116 -19.29 1.19 11.61
C THR A 116 -18.55 2.34 10.93
N GLY A 117 -17.58 2.04 10.06
CA GLY A 117 -16.68 3.03 9.47
C GLY A 117 -15.63 3.57 10.44
N ALA A 118 -15.58 3.09 11.69
CA ALA A 118 -14.67 3.60 12.69
C ALA A 118 -13.22 3.18 12.39
N ARG A 119 -12.32 4.16 12.29
CA ARG A 119 -10.87 3.91 12.15
C ARG A 119 -10.25 3.49 13.48
N THR A 120 -9.34 2.53 13.40
CA THR A 120 -8.57 1.99 14.53
C THR A 120 -7.12 1.76 14.08
N ASN A 121 -6.19 1.78 15.04
CA ASN A 121 -4.76 1.56 14.76
C ASN A 121 -4.20 2.50 13.67
N GLU A 122 -4.61 3.77 13.67
CA GLU A 122 -4.06 4.75 12.74
C GLU A 122 -2.59 5.05 13.11
N ASN A 123 -1.71 4.94 12.12
CA ASN A 123 -0.29 5.22 12.24
C ASN A 123 0.12 6.16 11.11
N ILE A 124 1.05 7.07 11.40
CA ILE A 124 1.70 7.93 10.41
C ILE A 124 3.15 7.51 10.34
N THR A 125 3.63 7.25 9.12
CA THR A 125 5.00 6.85 8.82
C THR A 125 5.62 7.89 7.90
N GLU A 126 6.58 8.64 8.41
CA GLU A 126 7.35 9.63 7.64
C GLU A 126 8.32 8.93 6.69
N ILE A 127 8.42 9.42 5.46
CA ILE A 127 9.35 8.89 4.47
C ILE A 127 10.71 9.57 4.63
N ILE A 128 11.67 8.82 5.19
CA ILE A 128 13.07 9.23 5.27
C ILE A 128 13.78 8.76 4.00
N LYS A 129 14.36 9.70 3.25
CA LYS A 129 15.08 9.44 1.99
C LYS A 129 16.58 9.60 2.17
#